data_AF-A0AAU6MT64-F1
#
_entry.id   AF-A0AAU6MT64-F1
#
_cell.length_a   1.000
_cell.length_b   1.000
_cell.length_c   1.000
_cell.angle_alpha   90.00
_cell.angle_beta   90.00
_cell.angle_gamma   90.00
#
_symmetry.space_group_name_H-M   'P 1'
#
loop_
_entity.id
_entity.type
_entity.pdbx_description
1 polymer ?
#
loop_
_entity_poly.entity_id
_entity_poly.type
_entity_poly.pdbx_seq_one_letter_code
_entity_poly.pdbx_strand_id
1 'polypeptide(L)'
;MTELIEKWAGVGPDTAPEDADPVVLECARLLIAEPGGEHAVLLTFGLVNMAPYVLGRRGAPVERVVVDALAAAAEALDARFPRTGRCGHPAHPYTGVLEEWDTDADALLDAPDVQVPLAEWDEAAACPHNAAGWARTAADVILPGSVDGIPEIVPEDHLSTIRSLGSVLNDYPNGDPFWDLDLHARPPGTLSRAALAGYVVVAHANCWYAGSGRIRQRSLLDDMIEGLESVLPLLPDGACAHGDGEHPALRSGSEQEAAEGIHLQSPGGRTVLREEHEDGYGASLEAWTCTTFLRALAVEARDHLREAVDFLFGTRETAHLDAVYLRPDGRLDIALLSERHVPFENERASEEAALWAARRYEGLGPDGPAPDRTVLLLLMGTAADSLELSYGIAREILGTLRTAAAALPGGACAHADGHAPGRERTADRVARIAHLYAPETCLAPEDADPGQGFGSERLACPAHLAEVVAKGIAEIEKRFEAELVAEEERLAE
;
A
#
# COMPACT_ATOMS: atom_id res chain seq x y z
N MET A 1 14.42 43.89 -18.98
CA MET A 1 13.33 43.27 -18.20
C MET A 1 12.28 42.68 -19.12
N THR A 2 11.57 43.45 -19.95
CA THR A 2 10.57 42.92 -20.91
C THR A 2 11.07 41.77 -21.80
N GLU A 3 12.25 41.91 -22.42
CA GLU A 3 12.85 40.83 -23.23
C GLU A 3 13.17 39.56 -22.41
N LEU A 4 13.46 39.71 -21.11
CA LEU A 4 13.72 38.58 -20.21
C LEU A 4 12.40 37.88 -19.82
N ILE A 5 11.33 38.66 -19.65
CA ILE A 5 9.97 38.15 -19.36
C ILE A 5 9.43 37.31 -20.53
N GLU A 6 9.64 37.76 -21.76
CA GLU A 6 9.26 37.00 -22.95
C GLU A 6 10.04 35.68 -23.05
N LYS A 7 11.33 35.70 -22.69
CA LYS A 7 12.21 34.52 -22.73
C LYS A 7 11.86 33.50 -21.65
N TRP A 8 11.60 33.91 -20.41
CA TRP A 8 11.20 32.96 -19.37
C TRP A 8 9.83 32.34 -19.62
N ALA A 9 8.95 33.00 -20.38
CA ALA A 9 7.60 32.51 -20.67
C ALA A 9 7.64 31.22 -21.49
N GLY A 10 8.69 31.07 -22.28
CA GLY A 10 8.94 29.89 -23.11
C GLY A 10 9.64 28.74 -22.37
N VAL A 11 9.99 28.89 -21.10
CA VAL A 11 10.68 27.86 -20.32
C VAL A 11 9.64 26.99 -19.60
N GLY A 12 9.31 25.85 -20.20
CA GLY A 12 8.54 24.77 -19.58
C GLY A 12 9.39 23.57 -19.14
N PRO A 13 8.78 22.56 -18.49
CA PRO A 13 9.47 21.37 -17.98
C PRO A 13 10.34 20.64 -19.01
N ASP A 14 9.86 20.56 -20.26
CA ASP A 14 10.51 19.82 -21.35
C ASP A 14 11.44 20.67 -22.23
N THR A 15 11.71 21.91 -21.83
CA THR A 15 12.56 22.82 -22.61
C THR A 15 14.00 22.31 -22.64
N ALA A 16 14.66 22.39 -23.80
CA ALA A 16 16.03 21.94 -23.96
C ALA A 16 16.99 22.76 -23.06
N PRO A 17 17.95 22.12 -22.37
CA PRO A 17 18.83 22.83 -21.43
C PRO A 17 19.65 23.98 -22.06
N GLU A 18 20.06 23.82 -23.32
CA GLU A 18 20.79 24.86 -24.07
C GLU A 18 19.99 26.16 -24.24
N ASP A 19 18.66 26.07 -24.23
CA ASP A 19 17.75 27.21 -24.38
C ASP A 19 17.29 27.75 -23.01
N ALA A 20 17.03 26.85 -22.05
CA ALA A 20 16.48 27.21 -20.74
C ALA A 20 17.55 27.63 -19.70
N ASP A 21 18.66 26.90 -19.58
CA ASP A 21 19.69 27.18 -18.56
C ASP A 21 20.20 28.64 -18.62
N PRO A 22 20.49 29.25 -19.78
CA PRO A 22 20.94 30.64 -19.85
C PRO A 22 19.91 31.63 -19.31
N VAL A 23 18.62 31.39 -19.54
CA VAL A 23 17.53 32.27 -19.09
C VAL A 23 17.36 32.17 -17.58
N VAL A 24 17.29 30.94 -17.06
CA VAL A 24 17.15 30.67 -15.62
C VAL A 24 18.32 31.24 -14.83
N LEU A 25 19.56 30.98 -15.29
CA LEU A 25 20.77 31.47 -14.63
C LEU A 25 20.88 33.00 -14.67
N GLU A 26 20.45 33.65 -15.75
CA GLU A 26 20.45 35.12 -15.82
C GLU A 26 19.44 35.72 -14.83
N CYS A 27 18.24 35.15 -14.73
CA CYS A 27 17.24 35.56 -13.74
C CYS A 27 17.76 35.40 -12.30
N ALA A 28 18.34 34.24 -11.99
CA ALA A 28 18.93 33.98 -10.68
C ALA A 28 20.09 34.93 -10.37
N ARG A 29 20.97 35.19 -11.33
CA ARG A 29 22.09 36.14 -11.18
C ARG A 29 21.60 37.57 -10.90
N LEU A 30 20.57 38.02 -11.61
CA LEU A 30 19.97 39.34 -11.38
C LEU A 30 19.32 39.44 -10.00
N LEU A 31 18.60 38.38 -9.58
CA LEU A 31 17.97 38.32 -8.27
C LEU A 31 19.00 38.30 -7.13
N ILE A 32 20.09 37.53 -7.27
CA ILE A 32 21.19 37.50 -6.29
C ILE A 32 21.89 38.86 -6.16
N ALA A 33 22.02 39.61 -7.26
CA ALA A 33 22.67 40.92 -7.22
C ALA A 33 21.85 41.96 -6.44
N GLU A 34 20.51 41.90 -6.52
CA GLU A 34 19.60 42.81 -5.85
C GLU A 34 18.37 42.07 -5.27
N PRO A 35 18.55 41.23 -4.23
CA PRO A 35 17.48 40.34 -3.72
C PRO A 35 16.33 41.10 -3.07
N GLY A 36 16.60 42.33 -2.63
CA GLY A 36 15.61 43.29 -2.17
C GLY A 36 15.50 44.51 -3.10
N GLY A 37 15.81 44.38 -4.38
CA GLY A 37 15.75 45.46 -5.38
C GLY A 37 14.34 45.79 -5.87
N GLU A 38 14.26 46.72 -6.82
CA GLU A 38 13.00 47.15 -7.46
C GLU A 38 12.32 46.00 -8.21
N HIS A 39 13.11 45.13 -8.85
CA HIS A 39 12.62 44.03 -9.67
C HIS A 39 12.52 42.69 -8.91
N ALA A 40 12.84 42.65 -7.62
CA ALA A 40 12.95 41.40 -6.86
C ALA A 40 11.65 40.57 -6.87
N VAL A 41 10.49 41.21 -6.64
CA VAL A 41 9.18 40.53 -6.68
C VAL A 41 8.96 39.84 -8.03
N LEU A 42 9.18 40.56 -9.12
CA LEU A 42 8.98 40.05 -10.48
C LEU A 42 9.96 38.91 -10.81
N LEU A 43 11.24 39.08 -10.50
CA LEU A 43 12.27 38.06 -10.73
C LEU A 43 12.02 36.79 -9.90
N THR A 44 11.55 36.94 -8.66
CA THR A 44 11.13 35.81 -7.81
C THR A 44 10.03 35.00 -8.48
N PHE A 45 8.93 35.64 -8.89
CA PHE A 45 7.86 34.91 -9.58
C PHE A 45 8.29 34.31 -10.91
N GLY A 46 9.23 34.96 -11.62
CA GLY A 46 9.82 34.39 -12.83
C GLY A 46 10.56 33.08 -12.57
N LEU A 47 11.36 33.02 -11.50
CA LEU A 47 12.01 31.79 -11.07
C LEU A 47 11.03 30.73 -10.57
N VAL A 48 9.96 31.13 -9.85
CA VAL A 48 8.90 30.21 -9.41
C VAL A 48 8.19 29.58 -10.61
N ASN A 49 7.83 30.36 -11.64
CA ASN A 49 7.21 29.85 -12.87
C ASN A 49 8.14 28.89 -13.64
N MET A 50 9.46 29.07 -13.54
CA MET A 50 10.46 28.17 -14.15
C MET A 50 10.87 27.01 -13.22
N ALA A 51 10.38 26.94 -11.99
CA ALA A 51 10.75 25.89 -11.04
C ALA A 51 10.42 24.47 -11.54
N PRO A 52 9.31 24.22 -12.28
CA PRO A 52 9.07 22.92 -12.92
C PRO A 52 10.18 22.46 -13.86
N TYR A 53 10.79 23.37 -14.63
CA TYR A 53 11.99 23.06 -15.41
C TYR A 53 13.15 22.67 -14.49
N VAL A 54 13.42 23.47 -13.45
CA VAL A 54 14.53 23.24 -12.52
C VAL A 54 14.39 21.90 -11.78
N LEU A 55 13.16 21.47 -11.44
CA LEU A 55 12.88 20.17 -10.84
C LEU A 55 13.35 18.98 -11.69
N GLY A 56 13.27 19.10 -13.02
CA GLY A 56 13.80 18.11 -13.96
C GLY A 56 15.33 18.09 -14.08
N ARG A 57 16.03 19.05 -13.45
CA ARG A 57 17.48 19.26 -13.55
C ARG A 57 18.23 18.88 -12.26
N ARG A 58 17.75 17.86 -11.54
CA ARG A 58 18.33 17.38 -10.27
C ARG A 58 19.84 17.18 -10.37
N GLY A 59 20.60 17.81 -9.47
CA GLY A 59 22.06 17.71 -9.41
C GLY A 59 22.81 18.53 -10.46
N ALA A 60 22.12 19.24 -11.36
CA ALA A 60 22.75 20.18 -12.28
C ALA A 60 23.13 21.49 -11.54
N PRO A 61 24.14 22.23 -12.02
CA PRO A 61 24.55 23.49 -11.38
C PRO A 61 23.44 24.54 -11.26
N VAL A 62 22.47 24.55 -12.19
CA VAL A 62 21.34 25.50 -12.19
C VAL A 62 20.46 25.37 -10.94
N GLU A 63 20.31 24.16 -10.42
CA GLU A 63 19.48 23.86 -9.26
C GLU A 63 19.92 24.67 -8.02
N ARG A 64 21.19 24.55 -7.64
CA ARG A 64 21.74 25.23 -6.47
C ARG A 64 21.66 26.75 -6.62
N VAL A 65 21.99 27.26 -7.81
CA VAL A 65 21.98 28.71 -8.08
C VAL A 65 20.57 29.29 -7.95
N VAL A 66 19.54 28.58 -8.41
CA VAL A 66 18.14 29.01 -8.29
C VAL A 66 17.69 28.96 -6.84
N VAL A 67 17.99 27.89 -6.11
CA VAL A 67 17.65 27.77 -4.68
C VAL A 67 18.29 28.89 -3.86
N ASP A 68 19.58 29.15 -4.08
CA ASP A 68 20.30 30.24 -3.39
C ASP A 68 19.70 31.61 -3.72
N ALA A 69 19.30 31.85 -4.97
CA ALA A 69 18.65 33.09 -5.40
C ALA A 69 17.28 33.30 -4.74
N LEU A 70 16.45 32.24 -4.71
CA LEU A 70 15.13 32.26 -4.07
C LEU A 70 15.24 32.46 -2.56
N ALA A 71 16.17 31.77 -1.89
CA ALA A 71 16.42 31.92 -0.47
C ALA A 71 16.87 33.36 -0.11
N ALA A 72 17.82 33.92 -0.88
CA ALA A 72 18.28 35.29 -0.68
C ALA A 72 17.15 36.32 -0.90
N ALA A 73 16.31 36.11 -1.91
CA ALA A 73 15.15 36.96 -2.17
C ALA A 73 14.13 36.88 -1.05
N ALA A 74 13.82 35.68 -0.54
CA ALA A 74 12.90 35.50 0.57
C ALA A 74 13.35 36.31 1.81
N GLU A 75 14.61 36.15 2.22
CA GLU A 75 15.17 36.88 3.36
C GLU A 75 15.10 38.40 3.17
N ALA A 76 15.52 38.89 2.00
CA ALA A 76 15.55 40.32 1.71
C ALA A 76 14.15 40.96 1.59
N LEU A 77 13.18 40.22 1.04
CA LEU A 77 11.79 40.67 0.89
C LEU A 77 11.06 40.68 2.24
N ASP A 78 11.29 39.68 3.09
CA ASP A 78 10.74 39.65 4.46
C ASP A 78 11.35 40.73 5.36
N ALA A 79 12.64 41.03 5.21
CA ALA A 79 13.32 42.09 5.95
C ALA A 79 12.70 43.49 5.73
N ARG A 80 11.87 43.68 4.69
CA ARG A 80 11.10 44.92 4.47
C ARG A 80 9.99 45.14 5.50
N PHE A 81 9.60 44.11 6.25
CA PHE A 81 8.49 44.13 7.21
C PHE A 81 8.90 43.66 8.62
N PRO A 82 9.82 44.33 9.33
CA PRO A 82 10.30 43.86 10.63
C PRO A 82 9.20 43.87 11.70
N ARG A 83 8.88 42.67 12.20
CA ARG A 83 8.22 42.20 13.46
C ARG A 83 7.04 42.97 14.09
N THR A 84 6.73 44.21 13.73
CA THR A 84 5.56 44.98 14.20
C THR A 84 4.74 45.61 13.06
N GLY A 85 5.25 45.63 11.82
CA GLY A 85 4.53 46.09 10.64
C GLY A 85 4.21 44.92 9.71
N ARG A 86 3.08 44.25 9.93
CA ARG A 86 2.51 43.37 8.89
C ARG A 86 2.22 44.23 7.65
N CYS A 87 2.41 43.69 6.46
CA CYS A 87 2.08 44.33 5.17
C CYS A 87 0.62 44.82 5.03
N GLY A 88 -0.23 44.67 6.06
CA GLY A 88 -1.60 45.17 6.12
C GLY A 88 -2.63 44.20 5.54
N HIS A 89 -2.21 43.20 4.76
CA HIS A 89 -3.10 42.22 4.17
C HIS A 89 -3.60 41.20 5.21
N PRO A 90 -4.89 40.82 5.16
CA PRO A 90 -5.44 39.81 6.07
C PRO A 90 -4.91 38.40 5.79
N ALA A 91 -4.57 38.11 4.53
CA ALA A 91 -4.01 36.84 4.07
C ALA A 91 -3.12 37.09 2.84
N HIS A 92 -2.33 36.09 2.46
CA HIS A 92 -1.52 36.12 1.24
C HIS A 92 -1.89 34.92 0.36
N PRO A 93 -1.98 35.08 -0.98
CA PRO A 93 -2.37 34.00 -1.87
C PRO A 93 -1.60 32.68 -1.65
N TYR A 94 -0.28 32.74 -1.40
CA TYR A 94 0.52 31.52 -1.22
C TYR A 94 0.06 30.63 -0.06
N THR A 95 -0.57 31.19 1.00
CA THR A 95 -1.01 30.38 2.14
C THR A 95 -2.27 29.59 1.84
N GLY A 96 -3.25 30.18 1.12
CA GLY A 96 -4.45 29.45 0.70
C GLY A 96 -4.12 28.36 -0.30
N VAL A 97 -3.13 28.63 -1.15
CA VAL A 97 -2.60 27.65 -2.08
C VAL A 97 -1.96 26.46 -1.33
N LEU A 98 -1.18 26.68 -0.26
CA LEU A 98 -0.67 25.58 0.61
C LEU A 98 -1.77 24.72 1.26
N GLU A 99 -2.99 25.23 1.44
CA GLU A 99 -4.11 24.50 2.04
C GLU A 99 -4.74 23.47 1.07
N GLU A 100 -4.61 23.70 -0.25
CA GLU A 100 -5.34 22.97 -1.31
C GLU A 100 -4.47 21.95 -2.08
N TRP A 101 -3.21 21.71 -1.67
CA TRP A 101 -2.25 20.93 -2.46
C TRP A 101 -2.27 19.42 -2.23
N ASP A 102 -2.49 18.66 -3.31
CA ASP A 102 -2.31 17.20 -3.33
C ASP A 102 -0.82 16.81 -3.45
N THR A 103 -0.06 17.48 -4.31
CA THR A 103 1.40 17.28 -4.47
C THR A 103 2.17 18.60 -4.48
N ASP A 104 3.41 18.56 -4.00
CA ASP A 104 4.25 19.76 -3.86
C ASP A 104 4.78 20.36 -5.17
N ALA A 105 4.66 19.65 -6.31
CA ALA A 105 5.09 20.16 -7.61
C ALA A 105 3.95 20.86 -8.38
N ASP A 106 2.71 20.35 -8.29
CA ASP A 106 1.54 20.91 -8.98
C ASP A 106 1.21 22.31 -8.47
N ALA A 107 1.35 22.47 -7.17
CA ALA A 107 1.61 23.68 -6.44
C ALA A 107 2.22 24.89 -7.17
N LEU A 108 3.30 24.66 -7.90
CA LEU A 108 4.07 25.73 -8.55
C LEU A 108 3.33 26.31 -9.75
N LEU A 109 2.32 25.60 -10.28
CA LEU A 109 1.48 26.02 -11.39
C LEU A 109 0.46 27.10 -10.99
N ASP A 110 0.14 27.22 -9.70
CA ASP A 110 -0.79 28.23 -9.17
C ASP A 110 -0.12 29.58 -8.87
N ALA A 111 1.18 29.69 -9.13
CA ALA A 111 1.90 30.95 -8.98
C ALA A 111 1.34 31.99 -9.97
N PRO A 112 1.26 33.28 -9.57
CA PRO A 112 0.83 34.36 -10.45
C PRO A 112 1.57 34.37 -11.80
N ASP A 113 0.81 34.56 -12.87
CA ASP A 113 1.34 34.64 -14.24
C ASP A 113 2.16 35.92 -14.44
N VAL A 114 3.46 35.73 -14.58
CA VAL A 114 4.46 36.78 -14.81
C VAL A 114 4.35 37.48 -16.16
N GLN A 115 3.50 37.00 -17.08
CA GLN A 115 3.17 37.71 -18.31
C GLN A 115 2.24 38.91 -18.05
N VAL A 116 1.50 38.91 -16.95
CA VAL A 116 0.69 40.07 -16.54
C VAL A 116 1.60 41.11 -15.90
N PRO A 117 1.58 42.38 -16.32
CA PRO A 117 2.38 43.43 -15.69
C PRO A 117 2.09 43.53 -14.18
N LEU A 118 3.14 43.62 -13.36
CA LEU A 118 3.02 43.66 -11.88
C LEU A 118 2.08 44.76 -11.37
N ALA A 119 1.95 45.88 -12.10
CA ALA A 119 1.05 46.97 -11.76
C ALA A 119 -0.45 46.64 -11.93
N GLU A 120 -0.76 45.52 -12.60
CA GLU A 120 -2.11 45.02 -12.82
C GLU A 120 -2.48 43.88 -11.85
N TRP A 121 -1.54 43.44 -11.01
CA TRP A 121 -1.78 42.41 -10.01
C TRP A 121 -2.57 42.96 -8.82
N ASP A 122 -3.27 42.08 -8.11
CA ASP A 122 -3.81 42.37 -6.78
C ASP A 122 -2.67 42.82 -5.84
N GLU A 123 -2.92 43.82 -5.00
CA GLU A 123 -1.96 44.32 -4.01
C GLU A 123 -1.41 43.20 -3.11
N ALA A 124 -2.25 42.23 -2.73
CA ALA A 124 -1.83 41.08 -1.93
C ALA A 124 -0.95 40.10 -2.73
N ALA A 125 -1.18 39.96 -4.04
CA ALA A 125 -0.38 39.11 -4.92
C ALA A 125 1.01 39.72 -5.20
N ALA A 126 1.06 41.05 -5.43
CA ALA A 126 2.29 41.80 -5.64
C ALA A 126 3.06 42.10 -4.34
N CYS A 127 2.49 41.78 -3.18
CA CYS A 127 3.11 42.00 -1.87
C CYS A 127 4.48 41.32 -1.77
N PRO A 128 5.55 42.02 -1.31
CA PRO A 128 6.87 41.40 -1.14
C PRO A 128 6.86 40.19 -0.18
N HIS A 129 5.98 40.18 0.82
CA HIS A 129 5.82 39.03 1.72
C HIS A 129 5.18 37.81 1.04
N ASN A 130 4.26 38.04 0.10
CA ASN A 130 3.70 36.95 -0.72
C ASN A 130 4.79 36.35 -1.63
N ALA A 131 5.59 37.20 -2.27
CA ALA A 131 6.72 36.76 -3.08
C ALA A 131 7.77 35.99 -2.25
N ALA A 132 8.04 36.43 -1.02
CA ALA A 132 8.91 35.69 -0.10
C ALA A 132 8.36 34.31 0.32
N GLY A 133 7.04 34.21 0.50
CA GLY A 133 6.35 32.93 0.71
C GLY A 133 6.57 31.97 -0.45
N TRP A 134 6.23 32.40 -1.67
CA TRP A 134 6.44 31.62 -2.89
C TRP A 134 7.90 31.25 -3.14
N ALA A 135 8.84 32.17 -2.85
CA ALA A 135 10.26 31.90 -3.00
C ALA A 135 10.73 30.75 -2.11
N ARG A 136 10.31 30.74 -0.83
CA ARG A 136 10.64 29.66 0.11
C ARG A 136 9.99 28.35 -0.33
N THR A 137 8.72 28.39 -0.69
CA THR A 137 8.02 27.20 -1.17
C THR A 137 8.70 26.60 -2.39
N ALA A 138 9.01 27.39 -3.42
CA ALA A 138 9.71 26.89 -4.60
C ALA A 138 11.13 26.38 -4.30
N ALA A 139 11.88 27.07 -3.43
CA ALA A 139 13.20 26.61 -3.01
C ALA A 139 13.13 25.24 -2.30
N ASP A 140 12.15 25.05 -1.42
CA ASP A 140 11.93 23.80 -0.70
C ASP A 140 11.41 22.67 -1.60
N VAL A 141 10.57 22.95 -2.59
CA VAL A 141 10.15 21.94 -3.58
C VAL A 141 11.33 21.49 -4.45
N ILE A 142 12.19 22.41 -4.88
CA ILE A 142 13.40 22.11 -5.67
C ILE A 142 14.42 21.33 -4.82
N LEU A 143 14.72 21.84 -3.63
CA LEU A 143 15.68 21.26 -2.70
C LEU A 143 15.10 21.26 -1.28
N PRO A 144 14.46 20.15 -0.87
CA PRO A 144 13.79 20.02 0.42
C PRO A 144 14.71 20.33 1.59
N GLY A 145 14.22 21.16 2.52
CA GLY A 145 14.96 21.59 3.70
C GLY A 145 16.04 22.65 3.45
N SER A 146 16.08 23.26 2.25
CA SER A 146 17.05 24.33 1.93
C SER A 146 16.70 25.69 2.55
N VAL A 147 15.47 25.87 3.02
CA VAL A 147 14.96 27.13 3.59
C VAL A 147 14.07 26.88 4.80
N ASP A 148 13.99 27.89 5.68
CA ASP A 148 13.15 27.90 6.87
C ASP A 148 11.93 28.83 6.73
N GLY A 149 11.02 28.74 7.71
CA GLY A 149 9.90 29.68 7.89
C GLY A 149 8.69 29.42 7.00
N ILE A 150 8.64 28.30 6.28
CA ILE A 150 7.43 27.85 5.61
C ILE A 150 6.39 27.51 6.70
N PRO A 151 5.15 28.06 6.64
CA PRO A 151 4.12 27.77 7.64
C PRO A 151 3.79 26.27 7.74
N GLU A 152 3.45 25.80 8.95
CA GLU A 152 2.91 24.47 9.22
C GLU A 152 1.46 24.32 8.72
N ILE A 153 1.26 24.49 7.41
CA ILE A 153 -0.03 24.31 6.74
C ILE A 153 0.03 22.97 6.02
N VAL A 154 -0.61 21.96 6.62
CA VAL A 154 -0.77 20.63 6.01
C VAL A 154 -2.13 20.59 5.31
N PRO A 155 -2.17 20.21 4.01
CA PRO A 155 -3.42 20.07 3.27
C PRO A 155 -4.45 19.18 3.99
N GLU A 156 -5.74 19.53 3.89
CA GLU A 156 -6.80 18.77 4.57
C GLU A 156 -6.85 17.31 4.09
N ASP A 157 -6.61 17.07 2.80
CA ASP A 157 -6.57 15.74 2.21
C ASP A 157 -5.40 14.90 2.73
N HIS A 158 -4.24 15.51 2.98
CA HIS A 158 -3.12 14.84 3.67
C HIS A 158 -3.49 14.47 5.10
N LEU A 159 -4.10 15.38 5.86
CA LEU A 159 -4.57 15.10 7.23
C LEU A 159 -5.64 14.02 7.27
N SER A 160 -6.53 13.99 6.28
CA SER A 160 -7.55 12.96 6.12
C SER A 160 -6.91 11.60 5.85
N THR A 161 -5.95 11.56 4.93
CA THR A 161 -5.19 10.37 4.55
C THR A 161 -4.40 9.79 5.73
N ILE A 162 -3.70 10.63 6.49
CA ILE A 162 -2.97 10.22 7.71
C ILE A 162 -3.92 9.53 8.69
N ARG A 163 -5.12 10.09 8.92
CA ARG A 163 -6.12 9.48 9.80
C ARG A 163 -6.65 8.15 9.24
N SER A 164 -6.92 8.09 7.93
CA SER A 164 -7.47 6.89 7.29
C SER A 164 -6.46 5.73 7.31
N LEU A 165 -5.23 5.97 6.83
CA LEU A 165 -4.15 4.98 6.91
C LEU A 165 -3.83 4.61 8.35
N GLY A 166 -3.81 5.58 9.27
CA GLY A 166 -3.62 5.28 10.69
C GLY A 166 -4.66 4.31 11.24
N SER A 167 -5.93 4.45 10.84
CA SER A 167 -7.00 3.48 11.15
C SER A 167 -6.74 2.11 10.51
N VAL A 168 -6.40 2.06 9.22
CA VAL A 168 -6.13 0.81 8.49
C VAL A 168 -4.95 0.05 9.09
N LEU A 169 -3.81 0.73 9.26
CA LEU A 169 -2.54 0.13 9.71
C LEU A 169 -2.59 -0.32 11.18
N ASN A 170 -3.51 0.23 11.98
CA ASN A 170 -3.82 -0.27 13.32
C ASN A 170 -4.92 -1.36 13.36
N ASP A 171 -5.38 -1.85 12.21
CA ASP A 171 -6.42 -2.88 12.07
C ASP A 171 -7.82 -2.45 12.56
N TYR A 172 -8.09 -1.14 12.48
CA TYR A 172 -9.40 -0.52 12.76
C TYR A 172 -9.88 0.34 11.59
N PRO A 173 -10.00 -0.20 10.36
CA PRO A 173 -10.37 0.57 9.18
C PRO A 173 -11.79 1.15 9.30
N ASN A 174 -11.95 2.40 8.86
CA ASN A 174 -13.25 3.07 8.74
C ASN A 174 -13.80 2.93 7.31
N GLY A 175 -13.87 1.70 6.80
CA GLY A 175 -14.26 1.45 5.42
C GLY A 175 -13.60 0.19 4.86
N ASP A 176 -13.56 0.10 3.53
CA ASP A 176 -12.80 -0.93 2.82
C ASP A 176 -11.34 -0.46 2.70
N PRO A 177 -10.38 -1.12 3.38
CA PRO A 177 -8.97 -0.72 3.39
C PRO A 177 -8.31 -0.81 2.00
N PHE A 178 -8.94 -1.48 1.03
CA PHE A 178 -8.46 -1.50 -0.35
C PHE A 178 -8.29 -0.07 -0.90
N TRP A 179 -9.29 0.79 -0.75
CA TRP A 179 -9.28 2.13 -1.35
C TRP A 179 -8.26 3.07 -0.71
N ASP A 180 -8.06 2.94 0.61
CA ASP A 180 -7.06 3.73 1.34
C ASP A 180 -5.64 3.38 0.88
N LEU A 181 -5.39 2.10 0.55
CA LEU A 181 -4.07 1.65 0.08
C LEU A 181 -3.87 1.90 -1.42
N ASP A 182 -4.93 1.73 -2.23
CA ASP A 182 -4.90 1.91 -3.69
C ASP A 182 -4.50 3.34 -4.09
N LEU A 183 -4.93 4.34 -3.32
CA LEU A 183 -4.52 5.73 -3.48
C LEU A 183 -2.99 5.93 -3.48
N HIS A 184 -2.27 5.02 -2.82
CA HIS A 184 -0.81 5.07 -2.68
C HIS A 184 -0.10 3.93 -3.40
N ALA A 185 -0.80 3.15 -4.23
CA ALA A 185 -0.18 2.05 -4.96
C ALA A 185 0.80 2.58 -6.03
N ARG A 186 0.45 3.68 -6.67
CA ARG A 186 1.24 4.29 -7.76
C ARG A 186 1.79 5.65 -7.34
N PRO A 187 2.99 6.04 -7.82
CA PRO A 187 3.53 7.35 -7.55
C PRO A 187 2.70 8.46 -8.23
N PRO A 188 2.68 9.68 -7.67
CA PRO A 188 2.07 10.83 -8.35
C PRO A 188 2.78 11.12 -9.68
N GLY A 189 2.06 11.76 -10.61
CA GLY A 189 2.55 12.01 -11.97
C GLY A 189 3.80 12.90 -12.03
N THR A 190 3.86 13.93 -11.18
CA THR A 190 5.04 14.80 -11.04
C THR A 190 5.75 14.47 -9.74
N LEU A 191 6.99 14.00 -9.82
CA LEU A 191 7.79 13.65 -8.64
C LEU A 191 8.83 14.74 -8.38
N SER A 192 8.70 15.47 -7.26
CA SER A 192 9.83 16.17 -6.63
C SER A 192 10.72 15.17 -5.87
N ARG A 193 11.82 15.62 -5.24
CA ARG A 193 12.61 14.74 -4.37
C ARG A 193 11.81 14.31 -3.14
N ALA A 194 11.03 15.22 -2.58
CA ALA A 194 10.26 14.97 -1.37
C ALA A 194 8.99 14.16 -1.66
N ALA A 195 8.29 14.41 -2.77
CA ALA A 195 7.17 13.58 -3.21
C ALA A 195 7.60 12.12 -3.49
N LEU A 196 8.77 11.94 -4.12
CA LEU A 196 9.37 10.61 -4.31
C LEU A 196 9.69 9.93 -2.96
N ALA A 197 10.29 10.67 -2.02
CA ALA A 197 10.59 10.15 -0.69
C ALA A 197 9.31 9.74 0.04
N GLY A 198 8.31 10.63 0.05
CA GLY A 198 7.02 10.41 0.67
C GLY A 198 6.30 9.19 0.10
N TYR A 199 6.26 9.04 -1.24
CA TYR A 199 5.68 7.86 -1.88
C TYR A 199 6.37 6.56 -1.42
N VAL A 200 7.70 6.50 -1.44
CA VAL A 200 8.44 5.28 -1.06
C VAL A 200 8.22 4.93 0.41
N VAL A 201 8.22 5.92 1.30
CA VAL A 201 7.99 5.72 2.74
C VAL A 201 6.57 5.23 2.99
N VAL A 202 5.55 5.84 2.36
CA VAL A 202 4.15 5.37 2.48
C VAL A 202 3.99 3.95 1.91
N ALA A 203 4.60 3.65 0.75
CA ALA A 203 4.53 2.31 0.16
C ALA A 203 5.19 1.25 1.05
N HIS A 204 6.32 1.58 1.69
CA HIS A 204 6.99 0.70 2.64
C HIS A 204 6.15 0.48 3.91
N ALA A 205 5.58 1.54 4.49
CA ALA A 205 4.66 1.42 5.62
C ALA A 205 3.46 0.50 5.30
N ASN A 206 2.88 0.64 4.11
CA ASN A 206 1.67 -0.06 3.68
C ASN A 206 1.92 -1.53 3.30
N CYS A 207 3.15 -1.90 2.91
CA CYS A 207 3.42 -3.21 2.31
C CYS A 207 3.09 -4.38 3.24
N TRP A 208 3.29 -4.21 4.55
CA TRP A 208 3.02 -5.24 5.55
C TRP A 208 1.54 -5.54 5.71
N TYR A 209 0.69 -4.50 5.69
CA TYR A 209 -0.75 -4.68 5.79
C TYR A 209 -1.30 -5.26 4.48
N ALA A 210 -0.86 -4.74 3.33
CA ALA A 210 -1.24 -5.23 2.01
C ALA A 210 -0.87 -6.72 1.84
N GLY A 211 0.33 -7.11 2.28
CA GLY A 211 0.80 -8.50 2.22
C GLY A 211 0.23 -9.44 3.28
N SER A 212 -0.55 -8.94 4.25
CA SER A 212 -1.05 -9.74 5.38
C SER A 212 -2.16 -10.73 5.04
N GLY A 213 -2.77 -10.62 3.85
CA GLY A 213 -3.95 -11.40 3.45
C GLY A 213 -5.29 -10.79 3.86
N ARG A 214 -5.28 -9.66 4.57
CA ARG A 214 -6.49 -8.85 4.85
C ARG A 214 -7.08 -8.25 3.57
N ILE A 215 -6.21 -7.85 2.64
CA ILE A 215 -6.59 -7.45 1.30
C ILE A 215 -6.60 -8.69 0.39
N ARG A 216 -7.69 -8.87 -0.36
CA ARG A 216 -7.89 -10.07 -1.19
C ARG A 216 -7.68 -9.80 -2.68
N GLN A 217 -7.74 -8.54 -3.11
CA GLN A 217 -7.54 -8.15 -4.48
C GLN A 217 -6.05 -8.21 -4.84
N ARG A 218 -5.68 -9.13 -5.72
CA ARG A 218 -4.30 -9.24 -6.25
C ARG A 218 -3.84 -7.95 -6.95
N SER A 219 -4.76 -7.26 -7.63
CA SER A 219 -4.44 -6.04 -8.39
C SER A 219 -3.75 -4.98 -7.54
N LEU A 220 -4.16 -4.80 -6.27
CA LEU A 220 -3.50 -3.85 -5.38
C LEU A 220 -2.01 -4.18 -5.20
N LEU A 221 -1.68 -5.45 -4.94
CA LEU A 221 -0.29 -5.86 -4.73
C LEU A 221 0.51 -5.70 -6.02
N ASP A 222 -0.08 -6.06 -7.17
CA ASP A 222 0.55 -5.89 -8.48
C ASP A 222 0.78 -4.39 -8.79
N ASP A 223 -0.18 -3.50 -8.48
CA ASP A 223 -0.08 -2.05 -8.65
C ASP A 223 0.97 -1.42 -7.73
N MET A 224 1.04 -1.84 -6.46
CA MET A 224 2.08 -1.41 -5.52
C MET A 224 3.48 -1.86 -5.98
N ILE A 225 3.61 -3.09 -6.49
CA ILE A 225 4.86 -3.60 -7.07
C ILE A 225 5.25 -2.78 -8.30
N GLU A 226 4.31 -2.54 -9.23
CA GLU A 226 4.55 -1.73 -10.44
C GLU A 226 4.99 -0.31 -10.06
N GLY A 227 4.31 0.31 -9.08
CA GLY A 227 4.65 1.64 -8.60
C GLY A 227 6.07 1.71 -8.02
N LEU A 228 6.45 0.77 -7.15
CA LEU A 228 7.79 0.68 -6.59
C LEU A 228 8.85 0.44 -7.70
N GLU A 229 8.56 -0.44 -8.66
CA GLU A 229 9.43 -0.69 -9.80
C GLU A 229 9.62 0.53 -10.69
N SER A 230 8.60 1.35 -10.86
CA SER A 230 8.65 2.56 -11.67
C SER A 230 9.57 3.64 -11.09
N VAL A 231 9.74 3.69 -9.77
CA VAL A 231 10.58 4.69 -9.08
C VAL A 231 12.00 4.22 -8.82
N LEU A 232 12.28 2.91 -8.82
CA LEU A 232 13.63 2.37 -8.63
C LEU A 232 14.70 2.93 -9.59
N PRO A 233 14.42 3.23 -10.88
CA PRO A 233 15.38 3.90 -11.76
C PRO A 233 15.78 5.32 -11.32
N LEU A 234 14.92 5.99 -10.54
CA LEU A 234 15.18 7.34 -9.99
C LEU A 234 16.02 7.30 -8.71
N LEU A 235 16.26 6.10 -8.16
CA LEU A 235 16.96 5.85 -6.90
C LEU A 235 18.28 5.14 -7.20
N PRO A 236 19.37 5.86 -7.52
CA PRO A 236 20.64 5.24 -7.90
C PRO A 236 21.20 4.36 -6.77
N ASP A 237 21.76 3.23 -7.16
CA ASP A 237 22.52 2.36 -6.26
C ASP A 237 23.90 2.97 -5.98
N GLY A 238 24.26 3.08 -4.70
CA GLY A 238 25.51 3.69 -4.29
C GLY A 238 25.58 4.03 -2.81
N ALA A 239 26.79 4.33 -2.35
CA ALA A 239 27.00 4.85 -1.01
C ALA A 239 26.54 6.33 -0.92
N CYS A 240 25.91 6.69 0.19
CA CYS A 240 25.62 8.08 0.52
C CYS A 240 26.62 8.63 1.54
N ALA A 241 26.67 9.95 1.68
CA ALA A 241 27.57 10.63 2.61
C ALA A 241 27.15 10.53 4.08
N HIS A 242 25.92 10.08 4.34
CA HIS A 242 25.36 9.96 5.68
C HIS A 242 26.09 8.89 6.51
N GLY A 243 26.36 9.22 7.77
CA GLY A 243 26.94 8.31 8.76
C GLY A 243 25.93 7.33 9.35
N ASP A 244 26.43 6.38 10.14
CA ASP A 244 25.60 5.40 10.85
C ASP A 244 24.62 6.11 11.80
N GLY A 245 23.33 5.86 11.62
CA GLY A 245 22.26 6.45 12.44
C GLY A 245 21.81 7.85 12.02
N GLU A 246 22.32 8.39 10.91
CA GLU A 246 21.83 9.67 10.35
C GLU A 246 20.57 9.48 9.48
N HIS A 247 20.31 8.27 8.97
CA HIS A 247 19.05 7.96 8.28
C HIS A 247 17.87 7.82 9.25
N PRO A 248 16.64 8.09 8.77
CA PRO A 248 15.43 7.90 9.56
C PRO A 248 15.33 6.51 10.19
N ALA A 249 14.87 6.46 11.43
CA ALA A 249 14.66 5.22 12.16
C ALA A 249 13.18 4.81 12.11
N LEU A 250 12.83 3.88 11.23
CA LEU A 250 11.45 3.41 10.99
C LEU A 250 10.91 2.45 12.08
N ARG A 251 11.22 2.71 13.36
CA ARG A 251 10.90 1.79 14.48
C ARG A 251 9.60 2.11 15.20
N SER A 252 8.92 3.18 14.81
CA SER A 252 7.76 3.78 15.49
C SER A 252 6.42 3.13 15.12
N GLY A 253 6.38 2.17 14.19
CA GLY A 253 5.15 1.52 13.71
C GLY A 253 4.76 2.03 12.32
N SER A 254 4.07 1.18 11.55
CA SER A 254 3.71 1.49 10.16
C SER A 254 2.81 2.73 10.05
N GLU A 255 1.96 3.01 11.04
CA GLU A 255 1.10 4.21 11.00
C GLU A 255 1.88 5.52 11.10
N GLN A 256 2.90 5.56 11.95
CA GLN A 256 3.76 6.73 12.11
C GLN A 256 4.60 6.92 10.85
N GLU A 257 5.16 5.84 10.32
CA GLU A 257 5.92 5.87 9.07
C GLU A 257 5.06 6.40 7.90
N ALA A 258 3.81 5.92 7.76
CA ALA A 258 2.90 6.44 6.74
C ALA A 258 2.62 7.94 6.93
N ALA A 259 2.45 8.40 8.17
CA ALA A 259 2.23 9.81 8.46
C ALA A 259 3.44 10.68 8.08
N GLU A 260 4.65 10.26 8.46
CA GLU A 260 5.91 10.93 8.09
C GLU A 260 6.08 10.96 6.56
N GLY A 261 5.76 9.85 5.88
CA GLY A 261 5.75 9.76 4.43
C GLY A 261 4.76 10.72 3.76
N ILE A 262 3.56 10.91 4.32
CA ILE A 262 2.60 11.90 3.81
C ILE A 262 3.07 13.33 4.08
N HIS A 263 3.62 13.61 5.26
CA HIS A 263 4.17 14.92 5.58
C HIS A 263 5.29 15.34 4.63
N LEU A 264 6.11 14.41 4.14
CA LEU A 264 7.12 14.71 3.12
C LEU A 264 6.53 15.26 1.82
N GLN A 265 5.28 14.96 1.49
CA GLN A 265 4.66 15.30 0.19
C GLN A 265 4.22 16.76 0.09
N SER A 266 4.24 17.54 1.18
CA SER A 266 3.92 18.97 1.18
C SER A 266 4.97 19.80 1.93
N PRO A 267 5.20 21.07 1.54
CA PRO A 267 6.15 21.94 2.26
C PRO A 267 5.77 22.17 3.72
N GLY A 268 4.48 22.38 4.01
CA GLY A 268 4.02 22.56 5.39
C GLY A 268 4.12 21.28 6.22
N GLY A 269 3.89 20.11 5.62
CA GLY A 269 4.15 18.82 6.27
C GLY A 269 5.62 18.62 6.60
N ARG A 270 6.54 19.03 5.71
CA ARG A 270 7.98 19.00 5.99
C ARG A 270 8.40 19.94 7.12
N THR A 271 7.72 21.07 7.30
CA THR A 271 7.92 21.92 8.48
C THR A 271 7.51 21.17 9.74
N VAL A 272 6.32 20.55 9.76
CA VAL A 272 5.86 19.72 10.91
C VAL A 272 6.88 18.64 11.24
N LEU A 273 7.32 17.87 10.24
CA LEU A 273 8.31 16.80 10.42
C LEU A 273 9.63 17.33 10.99
N ARG A 274 10.08 18.50 10.54
CA ARG A 274 11.32 19.13 11.05
C ARG A 274 11.17 19.52 12.52
N GLU A 275 10.05 20.14 12.89
CA GLU A 275 9.77 20.61 14.25
C GLU A 275 9.59 19.46 15.24
N GLU A 276 8.93 18.37 14.84
CA GLU A 276 8.83 17.15 15.64
C GLU A 276 10.19 16.50 15.93
N HIS A 277 11.21 16.84 15.14
CA HIS A 277 12.57 16.32 15.25
C HIS A 277 13.60 17.37 15.73
N GLU A 278 13.17 18.57 16.10
CA GLU A 278 14.05 19.67 16.55
C GLU A 278 14.78 19.38 17.86
N ASP A 279 14.28 18.44 18.66
CA ASP A 279 14.92 18.01 19.91
C ASP A 279 16.18 17.16 19.70
N GLY A 280 16.54 16.92 18.44
CA GLY A 280 17.75 16.21 18.03
C GLY A 280 17.61 14.69 17.98
N TYR A 281 16.39 14.17 18.14
CA TYR A 281 16.11 12.73 18.09
C TYR A 281 15.62 12.23 16.71
N GLY A 282 15.43 13.10 15.73
CA GLY A 282 15.02 12.72 14.37
C GLY A 282 16.06 13.00 13.29
N ALA A 283 15.83 12.41 12.11
CA ALA A 283 16.69 12.57 10.95
C ALA A 283 16.43 13.89 10.22
N SER A 284 17.44 14.41 9.52
CA SER A 284 17.28 15.61 8.70
C SER A 284 16.39 15.35 7.47
N LEU A 285 15.80 16.41 6.90
CA LEU A 285 15.07 16.29 5.61
C LEU A 285 15.98 15.83 4.45
N GLU A 286 17.28 16.13 4.52
CA GLU A 286 18.28 15.60 3.58
C GLU A 286 18.39 14.07 3.71
N ALA A 287 18.39 13.54 4.94
CA ALA A 287 18.44 12.11 5.18
C ALA A 287 17.15 11.41 4.73
N TRP A 288 15.97 12.03 4.92
CA TRP A 288 14.69 11.53 4.41
C TRP A 288 14.62 11.47 2.89
N THR A 289 15.30 12.38 2.19
CA THR A 289 15.35 12.42 0.71
C THR A 289 16.55 11.69 0.12
N CYS A 290 17.33 10.98 0.95
CA CYS A 290 18.51 10.22 0.54
C CYS A 290 18.12 9.05 -0.38
N THR A 291 18.60 9.07 -1.63
CA THR A 291 18.23 8.04 -2.62
C THR A 291 18.70 6.64 -2.26
N THR A 292 19.84 6.50 -1.57
CA THR A 292 20.34 5.19 -1.09
C THR A 292 19.41 4.59 -0.03
N PHE A 293 18.95 5.43 0.90
CA PHE A 293 18.01 5.01 1.95
C PHE A 293 16.67 4.62 1.33
N LEU A 294 16.09 5.49 0.50
CA LEU A 294 14.83 5.22 -0.19
C LEU A 294 14.91 3.98 -1.09
N ARG A 295 16.05 3.74 -1.75
CA ARG A 295 16.24 2.53 -2.57
C ARG A 295 16.11 1.26 -1.73
N ALA A 296 16.70 1.24 -0.54
CA ALA A 296 16.64 0.08 0.34
C ALA A 296 15.18 -0.21 0.75
N LEU A 297 14.43 0.81 1.15
CA LEU A 297 13.01 0.68 1.48
C LEU A 297 12.17 0.20 0.29
N ALA A 298 12.38 0.79 -0.88
CA ALA A 298 11.64 0.42 -2.08
C ALA A 298 11.89 -1.04 -2.49
N VAL A 299 13.13 -1.52 -2.33
CA VAL A 299 13.48 -2.92 -2.60
C VAL A 299 12.85 -3.85 -1.56
N GLU A 300 12.95 -3.52 -0.27
CA GLU A 300 12.37 -4.31 0.82
C GLU A 300 10.85 -4.43 0.66
N ALA A 301 10.15 -3.31 0.45
CA ALA A 301 8.71 -3.28 0.24
C ALA A 301 8.30 -4.11 -0.99
N ARG A 302 9.00 -3.95 -2.12
CA ARG A 302 8.71 -4.69 -3.36
C ARG A 302 8.91 -6.19 -3.17
N ASP A 303 10.01 -6.58 -2.53
CA ASP A 303 10.34 -7.99 -2.32
C ASP A 303 9.35 -8.63 -1.34
N HIS A 304 8.97 -7.92 -0.27
CA HIS A 304 7.90 -8.35 0.62
C HIS A 304 6.56 -8.55 -0.12
N LEU A 305 6.16 -7.60 -0.97
CA LEU A 305 4.92 -7.71 -1.74
C LEU A 305 4.96 -8.88 -2.72
N ARG A 306 6.09 -9.14 -3.38
CA ARG A 306 6.25 -10.31 -4.26
C ARG A 306 6.14 -11.62 -3.50
N GLU A 307 6.78 -11.71 -2.33
CA GLU A 307 6.62 -12.85 -1.43
C GLU A 307 5.16 -13.04 -1.00
N ALA A 308 4.46 -11.94 -0.71
CA ALA A 308 3.04 -11.97 -0.38
C ALA A 308 2.17 -12.43 -1.56
N VAL A 309 2.47 -11.97 -2.79
CA VAL A 309 1.78 -12.45 -4.01
C VAL A 309 1.95 -13.96 -4.17
N ASP A 310 3.18 -14.46 -4.04
CA ASP A 310 3.47 -15.89 -4.12
C ASP A 310 2.78 -16.66 -2.99
N PHE A 311 2.72 -16.10 -1.78
CA PHE A 311 2.08 -16.73 -0.62
C PHE A 311 0.55 -16.80 -0.72
N LEU A 312 -0.09 -15.72 -1.19
CA LEU A 312 -1.55 -15.56 -1.22
C LEU A 312 -2.18 -16.11 -2.51
N PHE A 313 -1.49 -15.96 -3.64
CA PHE A 313 -2.03 -16.28 -4.98
C PHE A 313 -1.22 -17.34 -5.72
N GLY A 314 -0.03 -17.71 -5.22
CA GLY A 314 0.83 -18.72 -5.83
C GLY A 314 0.40 -20.16 -5.53
N THR A 315 1.14 -21.10 -6.11
CA THR A 315 0.94 -22.55 -5.89
C THR A 315 1.77 -23.01 -4.68
N ARG A 316 1.18 -23.79 -3.77
CA ARG A 316 1.93 -24.39 -2.65
C ARG A 316 2.33 -25.83 -2.94
N GLU A 317 3.52 -26.23 -2.51
CA GLU A 317 3.93 -27.65 -2.57
C GLU A 317 3.38 -28.44 -1.38
N THR A 318 2.72 -29.56 -1.67
CA THR A 318 2.14 -30.44 -0.63
C THR A 318 2.71 -31.85 -0.65
N ALA A 319 3.65 -32.16 -1.54
CA ALA A 319 4.19 -33.52 -1.71
C ALA A 319 4.86 -34.06 -0.43
N HIS A 320 5.45 -33.19 0.38
CA HIS A 320 6.07 -33.56 1.65
C HIS A 320 5.06 -34.00 2.71
N LEU A 321 3.78 -33.65 2.56
CA LEU A 321 2.73 -33.96 3.52
C LEU A 321 2.25 -35.41 3.45
N ASP A 322 2.59 -36.16 2.40
CA ASP A 322 2.38 -37.62 2.37
C ASP A 322 3.12 -38.31 3.54
N ALA A 323 4.33 -37.85 3.87
CA ALA A 323 5.09 -38.38 5.00
C ALA A 323 4.49 -38.02 6.38
N VAL A 324 3.56 -37.07 6.42
CA VAL A 324 2.90 -36.58 7.64
C VAL A 324 1.52 -37.20 7.80
N TYR A 325 0.72 -37.20 6.74
CA TYR A 325 -0.70 -37.58 6.78
C TYR A 325 -0.98 -38.99 6.27
N LEU A 326 0.03 -39.72 5.79
CA LEU A 326 -0.10 -41.14 5.48
C LEU A 326 0.65 -42.00 6.49
N ARG A 327 0.01 -43.11 6.84
CA ARG A 327 0.63 -44.20 7.57
C ARG A 327 1.60 -44.97 6.65
N PRO A 328 2.52 -45.78 7.21
CA PRO A 328 3.43 -46.60 6.41
C PRO A 328 2.76 -47.57 5.43
N ASP A 329 1.49 -47.93 5.67
CA ASP A 329 0.67 -48.77 4.80
C ASP A 329 -0.05 -47.99 3.67
N GLY A 330 0.17 -46.67 3.58
CA GLY A 330 -0.43 -45.77 2.60
C GLY A 330 -1.84 -45.29 2.92
N ARG A 331 -2.40 -45.68 4.07
CA ARG A 331 -3.71 -45.18 4.55
C ARG A 331 -3.58 -43.82 5.22
N LEU A 332 -4.68 -43.08 5.32
CA LEU A 332 -4.73 -41.79 6.01
C LEU A 332 -4.42 -41.96 7.51
N ASP A 333 -3.60 -41.06 8.06
CA ASP A 333 -3.44 -40.89 9.49
C ASP A 333 -4.51 -39.93 10.04
N ILE A 334 -5.64 -40.52 10.41
CA ILE A 334 -6.82 -39.77 10.86
C ILE A 334 -6.60 -39.05 12.18
N ALA A 335 -5.71 -39.52 13.05
CA ALA A 335 -5.44 -38.80 14.28
C ALA A 335 -4.86 -37.41 13.96
N LEU A 336 -3.81 -37.39 13.13
CA LEU A 336 -3.15 -36.16 12.69
C LEU A 336 -4.05 -35.28 11.80
N LEU A 337 -4.84 -35.88 10.91
CA LEU A 337 -5.77 -35.11 10.06
C LEU A 337 -6.93 -34.52 10.86
N SER A 338 -7.41 -35.21 11.90
CA SER A 338 -8.50 -34.71 12.73
C SER A 338 -8.11 -33.47 13.53
N GLU A 339 -6.84 -33.35 13.94
CA GLU A 339 -6.31 -32.12 14.56
C GLU A 339 -6.40 -30.91 13.61
N ARG A 340 -6.39 -31.13 12.28
CA ARG A 340 -6.51 -30.06 11.26
C ARG A 340 -7.95 -29.62 10.99
N HIS A 341 -8.94 -30.29 11.55
CA HIS A 341 -10.33 -29.82 11.54
C HIS A 341 -10.61 -28.75 12.60
N VAL A 342 -9.61 -28.35 13.42
CA VAL A 342 -9.71 -27.29 14.43
C VAL A 342 -9.10 -25.99 13.86
N PRO A 343 -9.91 -24.99 13.48
CA PRO A 343 -9.44 -23.91 12.61
C PRO A 343 -8.53 -22.84 13.25
N PHE A 344 -8.09 -22.96 14.51
CA PHE A 344 -7.49 -21.81 15.23
C PHE A 344 -6.12 -22.05 15.89
N GLU A 345 -5.58 -23.28 15.89
CA GLU A 345 -4.27 -23.54 16.52
C GLU A 345 -3.08 -23.35 15.57
N ASN A 346 -3.28 -23.59 14.27
CA ASN A 346 -2.27 -23.39 13.23
C ASN A 346 -2.92 -23.26 11.85
N GLU A 347 -3.36 -22.05 11.50
CA GLU A 347 -4.10 -21.78 10.26
C GLU A 347 -3.35 -22.26 9.03
N ARG A 348 -2.05 -21.94 8.91
CA ARG A 348 -1.23 -22.37 7.76
C ARG A 348 -1.20 -23.87 7.58
N ALA A 349 -0.98 -24.63 8.64
CA ALA A 349 -0.96 -26.09 8.55
C ALA A 349 -2.34 -26.67 8.20
N SER A 350 -3.43 -26.01 8.63
CA SER A 350 -4.80 -26.40 8.25
C SER A 350 -5.11 -26.07 6.79
N GLU A 351 -4.65 -24.94 6.26
CA GLU A 351 -4.73 -24.63 4.83
C GLU A 351 -3.97 -25.65 3.98
N GLU A 352 -2.71 -25.94 4.35
CA GLU A 352 -1.85 -26.89 3.64
C GLU A 352 -2.43 -28.32 3.69
N ALA A 353 -3.03 -28.72 4.81
CA ALA A 353 -3.75 -30.00 4.94
C ALA A 353 -4.99 -30.07 4.03
N ALA A 354 -5.76 -28.98 3.93
CA ALA A 354 -6.93 -28.91 3.06
C ALA A 354 -6.53 -28.97 1.57
N LEU A 355 -5.48 -28.24 1.18
CA LEU A 355 -4.93 -28.32 -0.17
C LEU A 355 -4.38 -29.71 -0.50
N TRP A 356 -3.63 -30.30 0.43
CA TRP A 356 -3.14 -31.68 0.29
C TRP A 356 -4.31 -32.66 0.11
N ALA A 357 -5.38 -32.48 0.89
CA ALA A 357 -6.56 -33.34 0.80
C ALA A 357 -7.29 -33.22 -0.54
N ALA A 358 -7.35 -32.01 -1.12
CA ALA A 358 -7.88 -31.79 -2.46
C ALA A 358 -7.11 -32.59 -3.51
N ARG A 359 -5.80 -32.41 -3.56
CA ARG A 359 -4.92 -33.12 -4.52
C ARG A 359 -4.92 -34.63 -4.30
N ARG A 360 -4.98 -35.09 -3.05
CA ARG A 360 -5.07 -36.52 -2.73
C ARG A 360 -6.41 -37.10 -3.17
N TYR A 361 -7.51 -36.38 -2.98
CA TYR A 361 -8.83 -36.80 -3.42
C TYR A 361 -8.87 -37.01 -4.93
N GLU A 362 -8.28 -36.09 -5.69
CA GLU A 362 -8.15 -36.21 -7.15
C GLU A 362 -7.26 -37.39 -7.54
N GLY A 363 -6.11 -37.56 -6.89
CA GLY A 363 -5.19 -38.66 -7.15
C GLY A 363 -5.77 -40.05 -6.84
N LEU A 364 -6.70 -40.16 -5.89
CA LEU A 364 -7.44 -41.39 -5.62
C LEU A 364 -8.47 -41.73 -6.72
N GLY A 365 -9.03 -40.70 -7.37
CA GLY A 365 -10.05 -40.85 -8.41
C GLY A 365 -11.38 -41.45 -7.91
N PRO A 366 -12.32 -41.75 -8.83
CA PRO A 366 -13.63 -42.27 -8.47
C PRO A 366 -13.60 -43.68 -7.85
N ASP A 367 -12.57 -44.47 -8.17
CA ASP A 367 -12.42 -45.86 -7.71
C ASP A 367 -11.61 -45.99 -6.41
N GLY A 368 -11.15 -44.87 -5.84
CA GLY A 368 -10.42 -44.86 -4.57
C GLY A 368 -11.27 -45.29 -3.36
N PRO A 369 -10.64 -45.63 -2.21
CA PRO A 369 -11.34 -46.07 -1.02
C PRO A 369 -12.37 -45.03 -0.55
N ALA A 370 -13.64 -45.45 -0.43
CA ALA A 370 -14.72 -44.55 -0.01
C ALA A 370 -14.47 -43.85 1.35
N PRO A 371 -13.93 -44.52 2.39
CA PRO A 371 -13.61 -43.85 3.66
C PRO A 371 -12.59 -42.72 3.48
N ASP A 372 -11.53 -42.94 2.71
CA ASP A 372 -10.51 -41.93 2.42
C ASP A 372 -11.13 -40.72 1.72
N ARG A 373 -11.88 -40.98 0.63
CA ARG A 373 -12.54 -39.92 -0.14
C ARG A 373 -13.50 -39.09 0.71
N THR A 374 -14.26 -39.73 1.60
CA THR A 374 -15.18 -39.04 2.52
C THR A 374 -14.45 -38.12 3.49
N VAL A 375 -13.37 -38.58 4.14
CA VAL A 375 -12.60 -37.76 5.09
C VAL A 375 -11.99 -36.54 4.38
N LEU A 376 -11.41 -36.74 3.19
CA LEU A 376 -10.79 -35.65 2.42
C LEU A 376 -11.83 -34.58 2.01
N LEU A 377 -13.05 -34.98 1.63
CA LEU A 377 -14.15 -34.05 1.35
C LEU A 377 -14.58 -33.26 2.58
N LEU A 378 -14.71 -33.93 3.73
CA LEU A 378 -15.06 -33.27 4.98
C LEU A 378 -13.99 -32.26 5.40
N LEU A 379 -12.70 -32.55 5.16
CA LEU A 379 -11.60 -31.63 5.47
C LEU A 379 -11.67 -30.39 4.58
N MET A 380 -11.78 -30.58 3.26
CA MET A 380 -11.94 -29.48 2.31
C MET A 380 -13.17 -28.60 2.63
N GLY A 381 -14.32 -29.23 2.89
CA GLY A 381 -15.54 -28.49 3.24
C GLY A 381 -15.43 -27.72 4.56
N THR A 382 -14.71 -28.25 5.55
CA THR A 382 -14.44 -27.54 6.81
C THR A 382 -13.53 -26.34 6.58
N ALA A 383 -12.47 -26.54 5.78
CA ALA A 383 -11.52 -25.48 5.46
C ALA A 383 -12.19 -24.33 4.72
N ALA A 384 -13.01 -24.63 3.70
CA ALA A 384 -13.77 -23.64 2.95
C ALA A 384 -14.72 -22.81 3.83
N ASP A 385 -15.37 -23.44 4.81
CA ASP A 385 -16.35 -22.81 5.69
C ASP A 385 -15.71 -22.02 6.84
N SER A 386 -14.57 -22.49 7.39
CA SER A 386 -14.09 -22.05 8.71
C SER A 386 -12.70 -21.44 8.73
N LEU A 387 -11.89 -21.56 7.68
CA LEU A 387 -10.56 -20.95 7.61
C LEU A 387 -10.57 -19.70 6.76
N GLU A 388 -9.69 -18.74 7.06
CA GLU A 388 -9.34 -17.68 6.13
C GLU A 388 -8.33 -18.20 5.09
N LEU A 389 -8.85 -18.92 4.10
CA LEU A 389 -8.01 -19.47 3.02
C LEU A 389 -7.38 -18.36 2.20
N SER A 390 -6.11 -18.52 1.83
CA SER A 390 -5.48 -17.82 0.71
C SER A 390 -6.16 -18.17 -0.61
N TYR A 391 -6.25 -17.20 -1.54
CA TYR A 391 -6.95 -17.38 -2.81
C TYR A 391 -6.37 -18.54 -3.64
N GLY A 392 -5.03 -18.65 -3.73
CA GLY A 392 -4.37 -19.72 -4.48
C GLY A 392 -4.82 -21.11 -4.03
N ILE A 393 -4.94 -21.31 -2.71
CA ILE A 393 -5.45 -22.54 -2.10
C ILE A 393 -6.95 -22.71 -2.35
N ALA A 394 -7.74 -21.66 -2.08
CA ALA A 394 -9.19 -21.69 -2.23
C ALA A 394 -9.59 -22.06 -3.66
N ARG A 395 -8.87 -21.55 -4.67
CA ARG A 395 -9.08 -21.84 -6.09
C ARG A 395 -8.85 -23.31 -6.43
N GLU A 396 -7.75 -23.90 -5.96
CA GLU A 396 -7.49 -25.34 -6.17
C GLU A 396 -8.57 -26.20 -5.48
N ILE A 397 -8.90 -25.89 -4.22
CA ILE A 397 -9.95 -26.58 -3.47
C ILE A 397 -11.31 -26.46 -4.19
N LEU A 398 -11.65 -25.27 -4.72
CA LEU A 398 -12.88 -25.03 -5.45
C LEU A 398 -13.00 -25.92 -6.69
N GLY A 399 -11.91 -26.07 -7.45
CA GLY A 399 -11.86 -26.98 -8.61
C GLY A 399 -12.16 -28.43 -8.22
N THR A 400 -11.55 -28.92 -7.14
CA THR A 400 -11.79 -30.27 -6.62
C THR A 400 -13.22 -30.43 -6.09
N LEU A 401 -13.74 -29.45 -5.35
CA LEU A 401 -15.11 -29.46 -4.84
C LEU A 401 -16.15 -29.47 -5.97
N ARG A 402 -15.97 -28.66 -7.03
CA ARG A 402 -16.84 -28.68 -8.23
C ARG A 402 -16.81 -30.03 -8.92
N THR A 403 -15.64 -30.67 -9.01
CA THR A 403 -15.49 -32.03 -9.55
C THR A 403 -16.21 -33.06 -8.69
N ALA A 404 -16.08 -32.97 -7.36
CA ALA A 404 -16.79 -33.85 -6.43
C ALA A 404 -18.31 -33.66 -6.49
N ALA A 405 -18.79 -32.41 -6.60
CA ALA A 405 -20.21 -32.09 -6.71
C ALA A 405 -20.86 -32.77 -7.94
N ALA A 406 -20.15 -32.80 -9.08
CA ALA A 406 -20.62 -33.46 -10.29
C ALA A 406 -20.73 -34.99 -10.16
N ALA A 407 -19.97 -35.60 -9.25
CA ALA A 407 -19.96 -37.04 -9.01
C ALA A 407 -20.91 -37.50 -7.89
N LEU A 408 -21.28 -36.61 -6.98
CA LEU A 408 -22.16 -36.94 -5.86
C LEU A 408 -23.63 -36.95 -6.29
N PRO A 409 -24.40 -38.00 -5.95
CA PRO A 409 -25.82 -38.05 -6.28
C PRO A 409 -26.60 -37.00 -5.47
N GLY A 410 -27.25 -36.07 -6.17
CA GLY A 410 -28.23 -35.17 -5.56
C GLY A 410 -29.52 -35.90 -5.20
N GLY A 411 -30.16 -35.55 -4.07
CA GLY A 411 -31.50 -36.05 -3.73
C GLY A 411 -31.76 -36.24 -2.23
N ALA A 412 -32.97 -36.72 -1.93
CA ALA A 412 -33.42 -36.99 -0.56
C ALA A 412 -32.61 -38.13 0.07
N CYS A 413 -32.11 -37.91 1.29
CA CYS A 413 -31.42 -38.95 2.06
C CYS A 413 -32.41 -39.83 2.84
N ALA A 414 -31.98 -41.04 3.20
CA ALA A 414 -32.81 -41.99 3.95
C ALA A 414 -32.90 -41.69 5.47
N HIS A 415 -32.20 -40.67 5.95
CA HIS A 415 -32.18 -40.31 7.37
C HIS A 415 -33.35 -39.36 7.67
N ALA A 416 -34.34 -39.85 8.44
CA ALA A 416 -35.58 -39.14 8.76
C ALA A 416 -35.36 -37.81 9.52
N ASP A 417 -34.29 -37.72 10.31
CA ASP A 417 -33.94 -36.51 11.08
C ASP A 417 -32.96 -35.59 10.34
N GLY A 418 -32.64 -35.89 9.07
CA GLY A 418 -31.66 -35.15 8.28
C GLY A 418 -30.20 -35.34 8.73
N HIS A 419 -29.33 -34.47 8.19
CA HIS A 419 -27.94 -34.33 8.59
C HIS A 419 -27.86 -33.24 9.67
N ALA A 420 -27.13 -33.49 10.77
CA ALA A 420 -27.26 -32.72 12.02
C ALA A 420 -27.04 -31.20 11.86
N PRO A 421 -27.65 -30.37 12.73
CA PRO A 421 -27.47 -28.92 12.69
C PRO A 421 -26.02 -28.55 13.03
N GLY A 422 -25.49 -27.49 12.39
CA GLY A 422 -24.12 -26.99 12.53
C GLY A 422 -23.72 -26.42 13.91
N ARG A 423 -24.10 -27.09 15.01
CA ARG A 423 -23.79 -26.76 16.41
C ARG A 423 -23.05 -27.89 17.13
N GLU A 424 -22.48 -28.82 16.39
CA GLU A 424 -21.67 -29.91 16.93
C GLU A 424 -20.37 -29.35 17.56
N ARG A 425 -19.99 -29.85 18.75
CA ARG A 425 -18.69 -29.50 19.34
C ARG A 425 -17.57 -30.11 18.48
N THR A 426 -16.51 -29.35 18.26
CA THR A 426 -15.35 -29.75 17.44
C THR A 426 -14.77 -31.11 17.86
N ALA A 427 -14.66 -31.38 19.17
CA ALA A 427 -14.18 -32.66 19.69
C ALA A 427 -15.07 -33.85 19.31
N ASP A 428 -16.39 -33.66 19.30
CA ASP A 428 -17.35 -34.72 18.93
C ASP A 428 -17.26 -35.02 17.42
N ARG A 429 -17.02 -33.98 16.60
CA ARG A 429 -16.81 -34.11 15.15
C ARG A 429 -15.55 -34.90 14.82
N VAL A 430 -14.44 -34.56 15.48
CA VAL A 430 -13.15 -35.26 15.38
C VAL A 430 -13.28 -36.73 15.76
N ALA A 431 -13.91 -37.03 16.90
CA ALA A 431 -14.12 -38.40 17.34
C ALA A 431 -14.96 -39.22 16.34
N ARG A 432 -15.96 -38.60 15.71
CA ARG A 432 -16.78 -39.28 14.68
C ARG A 432 -16.05 -39.52 13.37
N ILE A 433 -15.21 -38.60 12.91
CA ILE A 433 -14.34 -38.80 11.74
C ILE A 433 -13.37 -39.95 12.01
N ALA A 434 -12.77 -40.00 13.20
CA ALA A 434 -11.91 -41.11 13.63
C ALA A 434 -12.66 -42.45 13.65
N HIS A 435 -13.88 -42.49 14.22
CA HIS A 435 -14.72 -43.69 14.24
C HIS A 435 -15.13 -44.15 12.84
N LEU A 436 -15.48 -43.23 11.93
CA LEU A 436 -15.83 -43.55 10.53
C LEU A 436 -14.70 -44.30 9.81
N TYR A 437 -13.46 -43.90 10.05
CA TYR A 437 -12.31 -44.44 9.33
C TYR A 437 -11.73 -45.72 9.96
N ALA A 438 -11.86 -45.85 11.28
CA ALA A 438 -11.31 -46.96 12.05
C ALA A 438 -12.26 -47.38 13.20
N PRO A 439 -13.46 -47.93 12.87
CA PRO A 439 -14.51 -48.19 13.85
C PRO A 439 -14.12 -49.23 14.91
N GLU A 440 -13.19 -50.13 14.57
CA GLU A 440 -12.69 -51.18 15.48
C GLU A 440 -11.69 -50.65 16.53
N THR A 441 -11.09 -49.49 16.29
CA THR A 441 -10.02 -48.93 17.15
C THR A 441 -10.39 -47.59 17.78
N CYS A 442 -11.36 -46.88 17.21
CA CYS A 442 -11.83 -45.59 17.71
C CYS A 442 -13.25 -45.78 18.23
N LEU A 443 -13.48 -45.48 19.52
CA LEU A 443 -14.81 -45.58 20.11
C LEU A 443 -15.74 -44.52 19.51
N ALA A 444 -17.00 -44.88 19.28
CA ALA A 444 -18.03 -43.91 18.97
C ALA A 444 -18.19 -42.96 20.18
N PRO A 445 -18.46 -41.66 19.98
CA PRO A 445 -18.65 -40.73 21.09
C PRO A 445 -19.77 -41.22 22.04
N GLU A 446 -19.47 -41.26 23.34
CA GLU A 446 -20.48 -41.55 24.37
C GLU A 446 -21.45 -40.35 24.46
N ASP A 447 -22.76 -40.64 24.43
CA ASP A 447 -23.86 -39.69 24.58
C ASP A 447 -23.99 -38.61 23.48
N ALA A 448 -24.30 -39.06 22.28
CA ALA A 448 -25.21 -38.28 21.46
C ALA A 448 -26.64 -38.59 21.95
N ASP A 449 -27.28 -37.63 22.62
CA ASP A 449 -28.65 -37.71 23.16
C ASP A 449 -29.56 -38.54 22.23
N PRO A 450 -30.41 -39.49 22.69
CA PRO A 450 -31.14 -40.45 21.84
C PRO A 450 -32.09 -39.87 20.77
N GLY A 451 -32.10 -38.56 20.56
CA GLY A 451 -32.76 -37.86 19.45
C GLY A 451 -31.94 -36.74 18.80
N GLN A 452 -30.65 -36.58 19.13
CA GLN A 452 -29.73 -35.57 18.55
C GLN A 452 -28.45 -36.17 17.96
N GLY A 453 -28.33 -37.50 17.94
CA GLY A 453 -27.12 -38.18 17.51
C GLY A 453 -26.85 -38.18 16.02
N PHE A 454 -25.85 -37.41 15.60
CA PHE A 454 -25.20 -37.57 14.31
C PHE A 454 -24.31 -38.82 14.36
N GLY A 455 -24.70 -39.91 13.70
CA GLY A 455 -23.87 -41.12 13.60
C GLY A 455 -22.90 -41.07 12.42
N SER A 456 -21.87 -41.93 12.43
CA SER A 456 -20.84 -42.02 11.37
C SER A 456 -21.43 -42.33 9.98
N GLU A 457 -22.56 -43.03 9.93
CA GLU A 457 -23.34 -43.30 8.72
C GLU A 457 -23.96 -42.04 8.11
N ARG A 458 -24.26 -41.03 8.92
CA ARG A 458 -24.76 -39.73 8.44
C ARG A 458 -23.65 -38.88 7.85
N LEU A 459 -22.42 -38.97 8.39
CA LEU A 459 -21.21 -38.32 7.84
C LEU A 459 -20.84 -38.87 6.46
N ALA A 460 -20.97 -40.18 6.26
CA ALA A 460 -20.65 -40.81 4.98
C ALA A 460 -21.82 -40.78 3.96
N CYS A 461 -22.95 -40.17 4.31
CA CYS A 461 -24.10 -40.12 3.43
C CYS A 461 -23.81 -39.26 2.19
N PRO A 462 -24.06 -39.75 0.95
CA PRO A 462 -23.81 -38.97 -0.25
C PRO A 462 -24.56 -37.63 -0.30
N ALA A 463 -25.80 -37.57 0.24
CA ALA A 463 -26.56 -36.33 0.31
C ALA A 463 -25.92 -35.31 1.27
N HIS A 464 -25.40 -35.76 2.42
CA HIS A 464 -24.64 -34.91 3.33
C HIS A 464 -23.38 -34.36 2.67
N LEU A 465 -22.62 -35.23 1.99
CA LEU A 465 -21.40 -34.81 1.31
C LEU A 465 -21.71 -33.81 0.21
N ALA A 466 -22.83 -33.98 -0.51
CA ALA A 466 -23.28 -33.00 -1.51
C ALA A 466 -23.60 -31.64 -0.86
N GLU A 467 -24.25 -31.62 0.32
CA GLU A 467 -24.51 -30.39 1.07
C GLU A 467 -23.21 -29.72 1.55
N VAL A 468 -22.26 -30.48 2.09
CA VAL A 468 -20.96 -29.97 2.55
C VAL A 468 -20.17 -29.37 1.39
N VAL A 469 -20.14 -30.07 0.25
CA VAL A 469 -19.45 -29.61 -0.96
C VAL A 469 -20.12 -28.36 -1.52
N ALA A 470 -21.46 -28.34 -1.64
CA ALA A 470 -22.19 -27.18 -2.14
C ALA A 470 -22.00 -25.95 -1.24
N LYS A 471 -22.00 -26.15 0.09
CA LYS A 471 -21.69 -25.08 1.04
C LYS A 471 -20.27 -24.56 0.86
N GLY A 472 -19.28 -25.45 0.78
CA GLY A 472 -17.88 -25.07 0.57
C GLY A 472 -17.65 -24.29 -0.73
N ILE A 473 -18.29 -24.72 -1.83
CA ILE A 473 -18.29 -23.98 -3.10
C ILE A 473 -18.86 -22.57 -2.91
N ALA A 474 -20.06 -22.47 -2.33
CA ALA A 474 -20.73 -21.18 -2.13
C ALA A 474 -19.94 -20.23 -1.23
N GLU A 475 -19.29 -20.72 -0.18
CA GLU A 475 -18.45 -19.90 0.70
C GLU A 475 -17.19 -19.39 -0.02
N ILE A 476 -16.53 -20.23 -0.81
CA ILE A 476 -15.35 -19.80 -1.61
C ILE A 476 -15.77 -18.80 -2.68
N GLU A 477 -16.82 -19.08 -3.46
CA GLU A 477 -17.31 -18.20 -4.53
C GLU A 477 -17.74 -16.84 -3.98
N LYS A 478 -18.46 -16.82 -2.85
CA LYS A 478 -18.84 -15.58 -2.17
C LYS A 478 -17.62 -14.80 -1.67
N ARG A 479 -16.59 -15.50 -1.20
CA ARG A 479 -15.41 -14.85 -0.60
C ARG A 479 -14.46 -14.26 -1.62
N PHE A 480 -14.37 -14.86 -2.81
CA PHE A 480 -13.42 -14.53 -3.85
C PHE A 480 -14.08 -14.20 -5.19
N GLU A 481 -15.29 -13.63 -5.14
CA GLU A 481 -16.08 -13.28 -6.33
C GLU A 481 -15.28 -12.41 -7.30
N ALA A 482 -14.63 -11.36 -6.79
CA ALA A 482 -13.85 -10.43 -7.60
C ALA A 482 -12.65 -11.09 -8.29
N GLU A 483 -11.90 -11.92 -7.56
CA GLU A 483 -10.70 -12.59 -8.09
C GLU A 483 -11.07 -13.68 -9.11
N LEU A 484 -12.18 -14.40 -8.89
CA LEU A 484 -12.70 -15.37 -9.85
C LEU A 484 -13.14 -14.69 -11.16
N VAL A 485 -13.85 -13.56 -11.09
CA VAL A 485 -14.22 -12.77 -12.27
C VAL A 485 -12.97 -12.29 -13.01
N ALA A 486 -11.98 -11.74 -12.31
CA ALA A 486 -10.74 -11.26 -12.92
C ALA A 486 -9.90 -12.40 -13.56
N GLU A 487 -9.95 -13.62 -13.04
CA GLU A 487 -9.32 -14.78 -13.67
C GLU A 487 -10.07 -15.22 -14.93
N GLU A 488 -11.41 -15.24 -14.91
CA GLU A 488 -12.22 -15.55 -16.09
C GLU A 488 -11.98 -14.57 -17.23
N GLU A 489 -11.86 -13.27 -16.93
CA GLU A 489 -11.53 -12.24 -17.91
C GLU A 489 -10.13 -12.45 -18.51
N ARG A 490 -9.11 -12.71 -17.68
CA ARG A 490 -7.74 -13.02 -18.17
C ARG A 490 -7.65 -14.28 -19.01
N LEU A 491 -8.50 -15.29 -18.76
CA LEU A 491 -8.53 -16.52 -19.58
C LEU A 491 -9.28 -16.34 -20.90
N ALA A 492 -10.07 -15.27 -21.04
CA ALA A 492 -10.82 -14.95 -22.26
C ALA A 492 -10.02 -14.09 -23.26
N GLU A 493 -8.96 -13.42 -22.81
CA GLU A 493 -7.97 -12.69 -23.63
C GLU A 493 -6.92 -13.63 -24.23
#